data_AF-A0A7W0FF81-F1
#
_entry.id   AF-A0A7W0FF81-F1
#
_cell.length_a   1.000
_cell.length_b   1.000
_cell.length_c   1.000
_cell.angle_alpha   90.00
_cell.angle_beta   90.00
_cell.angle_gamma   90.00
#
_symmetry.space_group_name_H-M   'P 1'
#
loop_
_entity.id
_entity.type
_entity.pdbx_description
1 polymer ?
#
loop_
_entity_poly.entity_id
_entity_poly.type
_entity_poly.pdbx_seq_one_letter_code
_entity_poly.pdbx_strand_id
1 'polypeptide(L)'
;KECSLIIARGHRFIEAVAATSGEARLLHISKGDPLIMLNGVNCLEDGRPIEYYLSYNRGDCSRFFVEMFRSKDYKNNLRTGS
;
A
#
# COMPACT_ATOMS: atom_id res chain seq x y z
N LYS A 1 14.04 22.02 -0.03
CA LYS A 1 15.16 21.05 0.03
C LYS A 1 14.56 19.67 -0.09
N GLU A 2 14.89 18.95 -1.16
CA GLU A 2 14.50 17.55 -1.34
C GLU A 2 15.52 16.66 -0.58
N CYS A 3 15.05 15.67 0.15
CA CYS A 3 15.93 14.79 0.93
C CYS A 3 16.27 13.54 0.08
N SER A 4 17.54 13.17 0.00
CA SER A 4 18.02 11.98 -0.74
C SER A 4 17.72 10.67 -0.01
N LEU A 5 16.44 10.40 0.26
CA LEU A 5 15.97 9.18 0.91
C LEU A 5 15.42 8.23 -0.14
N ILE A 6 15.94 7.00 -0.17
CA ILE A 6 15.50 5.95 -1.07
C ILE A 6 14.76 4.89 -0.26
N ILE A 7 13.51 4.61 -0.63
CA ILE A 7 12.72 3.54 -0.03
C ILE A 7 13.26 2.21 -0.57
N ALA A 8 13.83 1.39 0.32
CA ALA A 8 14.40 0.10 -0.03
C ALA A 8 13.39 -1.04 0.12
N ARG A 9 12.46 -0.92 1.08
CA ARG A 9 11.46 -1.95 1.36
C ARG A 9 10.15 -1.33 1.83
N GLY A 10 9.04 -1.89 1.36
CA GLY A 10 7.71 -1.63 1.89
C GLY A 10 7.04 -2.92 2.36
N HIS A 11 6.35 -2.86 3.49
CA HIS A 11 5.36 -3.86 3.89
C HIS A 11 3.98 -3.19 3.84
N ARG A 12 3.00 -3.90 3.28
CA ARG A 12 1.62 -3.44 3.20
C ARG A 12 0.66 -4.59 3.51
N PHE A 13 -0.34 -4.32 4.33
CA PHE A 13 -1.50 -5.19 4.48
C PHE A 13 -2.66 -4.62 3.65
N ILE A 14 -3.44 -5.52 3.05
CA ILE A 14 -4.67 -5.21 2.33
C ILE A 14 -5.79 -5.95 3.04
N GLU A 15 -6.74 -5.21 3.60
CA GLU A 15 -7.75 -5.77 4.50
C GLU A 15 -9.15 -5.26 4.12
N ALA A 16 -10.14 -6.13 4.23
CA ALA A 16 -11.54 -5.74 4.16
C ALA A 16 -11.99 -5.27 5.55
N VAL A 17 -12.46 -4.04 5.65
CA VAL A 17 -12.93 -3.45 6.91
C VAL A 17 -14.30 -2.80 6.72
N ALA A 18 -15.05 -2.65 7.81
CA ALA A 18 -16.33 -1.96 7.79
C ALA A 18 -16.13 -0.46 8.06
N ALA A 19 -16.77 0.42 7.28
CA ALA A 19 -16.63 1.87 7.43
C ALA A 19 -17.05 2.35 8.82
N THR A 20 -16.18 3.10 9.48
CA THR A 20 -16.54 3.86 10.68
C THR A 20 -17.48 5.03 10.33
N SER A 21 -18.12 5.63 11.34
CA SER A 21 -18.94 6.83 11.11
C SER A 21 -18.13 8.01 10.55
N GLY A 22 -16.82 8.06 10.81
CA GLY A 22 -15.91 9.08 10.26
C GLY A 22 -15.63 8.86 8.78
N GLU A 23 -15.20 7.64 8.41
CA GLU A 23 -14.97 7.25 7.01
C GLU A 23 -16.24 7.38 6.18
N ALA A 24 -17.38 6.89 6.69
CA ALA A 24 -18.65 6.94 6.00
C ALA A 24 -19.04 8.36 5.58
N ARG A 25 -18.85 9.34 6.49
CA ARG A 25 -19.11 10.76 6.21
C ARG A 25 -18.18 11.33 5.14
N LEU A 26 -16.89 11.01 5.20
CA LEU A 26 -15.89 11.54 4.26
C LEU A 26 -15.99 10.91 2.87
N LEU A 27 -16.41 9.64 2.80
CA LEU A 27 -16.48 8.88 1.56
C LEU A 27 -17.88 8.87 0.94
N HIS A 28 -18.85 9.52 1.60
CA HIS A 28 -20.27 9.58 1.20
C HIS A 28 -20.88 8.19 1.00
N ILE A 29 -20.70 7.32 2.00
CA ILE A 29 -21.25 5.96 2.07
C ILE A 29 -21.93 5.75 3.43
N SER A 30 -22.55 4.60 3.65
CA SER A 30 -23.16 4.26 4.94
C SER A 30 -22.12 3.73 5.93
N LYS A 31 -22.37 3.93 7.23
CA LYS A 31 -21.58 3.26 8.27
C LYS A 31 -21.72 1.74 8.10
N GLY A 32 -20.60 1.04 8.18
CA GLY A 32 -20.56 -0.41 8.01
C GLY A 32 -20.35 -0.87 6.56
N ASP A 33 -20.47 0.03 5.58
CA ASP A 33 -20.20 -0.32 4.19
C ASP A 33 -18.75 -0.82 4.03
N PRO A 34 -18.50 -1.81 3.15
CA PRO A 34 -17.20 -2.42 3.01
C PRO A 34 -16.17 -1.47 2.38
N LEU A 35 -15.00 -1.39 3.00
CA LEU A 35 -13.85 -0.64 2.53
C LEU A 35 -12.66 -1.58 2.35
N ILE A 36 -11.77 -1.20 1.42
CA ILE A 36 -10.43 -1.77 1.29
C ILE A 36 -9.49 -0.87 2.07
N MET A 37 -8.98 -1.36 3.20
CA MET A 37 -7.94 -0.70 3.97
C MET A 37 -6.56 -1.15 3.48
N LEU A 38 -5.69 -0.17 3.25
CA LEU A 38 -4.27 -0.39 3.07
C LEU A 38 -3.52 0.23 4.24
N ASN A 39 -2.68 -0.55 4.91
CA ASN A 39 -1.77 -0.01 5.92
C ASN A 39 -0.35 -0.55 5.73
N GLY A 40 0.65 0.16 6.26
CA GLY A 40 1.98 -0.41 6.39
C GLY A 40 3.10 0.62 6.45
N VAL A 41 4.34 0.14 6.38
CA VAL A 41 5.55 0.93 6.62
C VAL A 41 6.51 0.82 5.44
N ASN A 42 7.14 1.94 5.10
CA ASN A 42 8.29 2.00 4.19
C ASN A 42 9.57 2.25 4.99
N CYS A 43 10.64 1.54 4.62
CA CYS A 43 11.94 1.60 5.28
C CYS A 43 13.07 1.94 4.29
N LEU A 44 14.11 2.57 4.82
CA LEU A 44 15.40 2.78 4.15
C LEU A 44 16.20 1.46 4.09
N GLU A 45 17.32 1.47 3.38
CA GLU A 45 18.20 0.30 3.22
C GLU A 45 18.78 -0.20 4.56
N ASP A 46 19.03 0.71 5.50
CA ASP A 46 19.47 0.38 6.87
C ASP A 46 18.32 -0.10 7.79
N GLY A 47 17.12 -0.27 7.25
CA GLY A 47 15.95 -0.78 7.95
C GLY A 47 15.17 0.28 8.74
N ARG A 48 15.64 1.52 8.82
CA ARG A 48 14.89 2.59 9.53
C ARG A 48 13.55 2.88 8.84
N PRO A 49 12.42 2.92 9.58
CA PRO A 49 11.14 3.31 9.02
C PRO A 49 11.13 4.81 8.70
N ILE A 50 10.57 5.17 7.55
CA ILE A 50 10.47 6.57 7.11
C ILE A 50 9.04 7.04 6.87
N GLU A 51 8.12 6.13 6.59
CA GLU A 51 6.72 6.45 6.33
C GLU A 51 5.82 5.34 6.90
N TYR A 52 4.74 5.76 7.57
CA TYR A 52 3.58 4.92 7.86
C TYR A 52 2.43 5.36 6.96
N TYR A 53 1.89 4.41 6.20
CA TYR A 53 0.79 4.62 5.27
C TYR A 53 -0.48 4.00 5.84
N LEU A 54 -1.59 4.74 5.76
CA LEU A 54 -2.93 4.26 6.04
C LEU A 54 -3.91 4.89 5.06
N SER A 55 -4.66 4.07 4.33
CA SER A 55 -5.73 4.56 3.47
C SER A 55 -6.94 3.64 3.50
N TYR A 56 -8.10 4.22 3.24
CA TYR A 56 -9.38 3.55 3.13
C TYR A 56 -9.97 3.89 1.78
N ASN A 57 -10.28 2.87 0.99
CA ASN A 57 -10.75 3.01 -0.38
C ASN A 57 -12.08 2.30 -0.52
N ARG A 58 -13.04 2.93 -1.21
CA ARG A 58 -14.32 2.27 -1.49
C ARG A 58 -14.11 1.15 -2.51
N GLY A 59 -14.56 -0.05 -2.17
CA GLY A 59 -14.39 -1.24 -3.04
C GLY A 59 -15.20 -1.19 -4.34
N ASP A 60 -16.25 -0.36 -4.39
CA ASP A 60 -17.08 -0.15 -5.58
C ASP A 60 -16.43 0.81 -6.61
N CYS A 61 -15.43 1.59 -6.18
CA CYS A 61 -14.76 2.61 -7.00
C CYS A 61 -13.25 2.38 -7.17
N SER A 62 -12.68 1.36 -6.52
CA SER A 62 -11.23 1.17 -6.44
C SER A 62 -10.81 -0.23 -6.87
N ARG A 63 -9.67 -0.33 -7.56
CA ARG A 63 -9.03 -1.59 -7.92
C ARG A 63 -7.54 -1.51 -7.65
N PHE A 64 -7.01 -2.53 -6.97
CA PHE A 64 -5.58 -2.71 -6.79
C PHE A 64 -5.10 -3.84 -7.70
N PHE A 65 -3.98 -3.61 -8.39
CA PHE A 65 -3.30 -4.61 -9.19
C PHE A 65 -1.94 -4.89 -8.56
N VAL A 66 -1.64 -6.17 -8.33
CA VAL A 66 -0.37 -6.61 -7.75
C VAL A 66 0.25 -7.62 -8.69
N GLU A 67 1.41 -7.27 -9.22
CA GLU A 67 2.24 -8.21 -9.97
C GLU A 67 3.27 -8.82 -9.02
N MET A 68 3.32 -10.15 -8.97
CA MET A 68 4.21 -10.89 -8.09
C MET A 68 5.22 -11.66 -8.92
N PHE A 69 6.50 -11.39 -8.67
CA PHE A 69 7.60 -12.13 -9.27
C PHE A 69 8.15 -13.14 -8.26
N ARG A 70 8.48 -14.33 -8.75
CA ARG A 70 9.25 -15.27 -7.94
C ARG A 70 10.66 -14.72 -7.78
N SER A 71 11.22 -14.81 -6.57
CA SER A 71 12.55 -14.26 -6.25
C SER A 71 13.69 -14.71 -7.18
N LYS A 72 13.60 -15.92 -7.76
CA LYS A 72 14.59 -16.40 -8.75
C LYS A 72 14.53 -15.62 -10.06
N ASP A 73 13.33 -15.20 -10.48
CA ASP A 73 13.10 -14.51 -11.75
C ASP A 73 13.43 -13.01 -11.64
N TYR A 74 13.27 -12.42 -10.46
CA TYR A 74 13.66 -11.03 -10.17
C TYR A 74 15.15 -10.76 -10.44
N LYS A 75 16.04 -11.69 -10.05
CA LYS A 75 17.49 -11.56 -10.30
C LYS A 75 17.86 -11.65 -11.79
N ASN A 76 17.05 -12.34 -12.59
CA ASN A 76 17.28 -12.45 -14.04
C ASN A 76 16.82 -11.19 -14.77
N ASN A 77 15.68 -10.61 -14.38
CA ASN A 77 15.18 -9.36 -14.99
C ASN A 77 16.07 -8.13 -14.69
N LEU A 78 16.79 -8.12 -13.56
CA LEU A 78 17.82 -7.09 -13.28
C LEU A 78 19.09 -7.24 -14.15
N ARG A 79 19.33 -8.41 -14.76
CA ARG A 79 20.53 -8.68 -15.59
C ARG A 79 20.27 -8.48 -17.07
N THR A 80 19.06 -8.72 -17.54
CA THR A 80 18.63 -8.45 -18.91
C THR A 80 17.83 -7.15 -18.89
N GLY A 81 18.50 -6.01 -18.94
CA GLY A 81 17.84 -4.70 -18.99
C GLY A 81 16.87 -4.65 -20.17
N SER A 82 15.58 -4.64 -19.84
CA SER A 82 14.50 -4.14 -20.71
C SER A 82 14.33 -2.65 -20.49
#